data_AF-A0A9W8V082-F1
#
_entry.id   AF-A0A9W8V082-F1
#
_cell.length_a   1.000
_cell.length_b   1.000
_cell.length_c   1.000
_cell.angle_alpha   90.00
_cell.angle_beta   90.00
_cell.angle_gamma   90.00
#
_symmetry.space_group_name_H-M   'P 1'
#
loop_
_entity.id
_entity.type
_entity.pdbx_description
1 polymer ?
#
loop_
_entity_poly.entity_id
_entity_poly.type
_entity_poly.pdbx_seq_one_letter_code
_entity_poly.pdbx_strand_id
1 'polypeptide(L)'
;MHGSLPGADRIAKKTGAIVIANGEAINVLRDANVPEEQLIPVAGGERIPLFLKTDRDRASAGETEAAPGVPGAPLRPHDRFAVMSVHVWPSLHCFMPGEQGHPPEIIDTLAEYTGEASSYTCTIDITNGMKYGLLRLGEIVPEEHKDPSIISMIEYVNDRERHVFSHFDGGQLAFNFLIHPGKTLFWSAHMGAYEGVIKRLEPKPDIAILAIAGRANLDGRPFDGSAADFIVKKIDWLGQPKTVIWCLHDESPIRPYRVDTTGAEKKVHSETRSRIQHLDFAVPTEI
;
A
#
# COMPACT_ATOMS: atom_id res chain seq x y z
N MET A 1 6.34 -2.60 -6.94
CA MET A 1 5.51 -2.37 -8.13
C MET A 1 4.32 -1.53 -7.69
N HIS A 2 4.24 -0.27 -8.12
CA HIS A 2 3.31 0.73 -7.57
C HIS A 2 2.49 1.38 -8.69
N GLY A 3 1.25 1.74 -8.38
CA GLY A 3 0.20 2.08 -9.33
C GLY A 3 -0.68 0.85 -9.60
N SER A 4 -1.96 0.91 -9.20
CA SER A 4 -3.03 -0.10 -9.38
C SER A 4 -2.58 -1.56 -9.57
N LEU A 5 -2.72 -2.35 -8.51
CA LEU A 5 -2.35 -3.76 -8.38
C LEU A 5 -2.69 -4.59 -9.64
N PRO A 6 -1.71 -4.95 -10.49
CA PRO A 6 -2.04 -5.71 -11.69
C PRO A 6 -2.60 -7.07 -11.32
N GLY A 7 -3.73 -7.43 -11.94
CA GLY A 7 -4.50 -8.62 -11.60
C GLY A 7 -5.60 -8.40 -10.55
N ALA A 8 -5.68 -7.24 -9.90
CA ALA A 8 -6.83 -6.90 -9.05
C ALA A 8 -8.13 -6.89 -9.86
N ASP A 9 -8.09 -6.45 -11.12
CA ASP A 9 -9.22 -6.50 -12.05
C ASP A 9 -9.74 -7.94 -12.21
N ARG A 10 -8.82 -8.91 -12.40
CA ARG A 10 -9.16 -10.33 -12.59
C ARG A 10 -9.70 -10.94 -11.31
N ILE A 11 -9.12 -10.61 -10.16
CA ILE A 11 -9.61 -11.09 -8.85
C ILE A 11 -11.02 -10.53 -8.60
N ALA A 12 -11.22 -9.22 -8.78
CA ALA A 12 -12.51 -8.58 -8.58
C ALA A 12 -13.59 -9.20 -9.47
N LYS A 13 -13.35 -9.26 -10.79
CA LYS A 13 -14.29 -9.85 -11.77
C LYS A 13 -14.64 -11.31 -11.47
N LYS A 14 -13.69 -12.11 -10.98
CA LYS A 14 -13.92 -13.54 -10.68
C LYS A 14 -14.62 -13.80 -9.36
N THR A 15 -14.46 -12.92 -8.38
CA THR A 15 -14.86 -13.20 -6.98
C THR A 15 -16.04 -12.36 -6.51
N GLY A 16 -16.36 -11.26 -7.18
CA GLY A 16 -17.31 -10.29 -6.64
C GLY A 16 -16.73 -9.46 -5.49
N ALA A 17 -15.40 -9.44 -5.33
CA ALA A 17 -14.71 -8.63 -4.32
C ALA A 17 -14.89 -7.13 -4.60
N ILE A 18 -15.04 -6.36 -3.52
CA ILE A 18 -15.08 -4.89 -3.60
C ILE A 18 -13.65 -4.37 -3.59
N VAL A 19 -13.34 -3.43 -4.48
CA VAL A 19 -12.07 -2.74 -4.55
C VAL A 19 -12.23 -1.33 -3.99
N ILE A 20 -11.49 -1.03 -2.94
CA ILE A 20 -11.40 0.30 -2.33
C ILE A 20 -10.03 0.87 -2.68
N ALA A 21 -9.98 1.91 -3.49
CA ALA A 21 -8.72 2.48 -3.98
C ALA A 21 -8.86 3.96 -4.35
N ASN A 22 -7.72 4.63 -4.59
CA ASN A 22 -7.74 6.00 -5.08
C ASN A 22 -8.37 6.10 -6.49
N GLY A 23 -8.74 7.32 -6.88
CA GLY A 23 -9.41 7.56 -8.16
C GLY A 23 -8.65 7.06 -9.39
N GLU A 24 -7.32 7.14 -9.39
CA GLU A 24 -6.50 6.65 -10.51
C GLU A 24 -6.63 5.13 -10.68
N ALA A 25 -6.48 4.39 -9.58
CA ALA A 25 -6.63 2.95 -9.60
C ALA A 25 -8.06 2.53 -9.98
N ILE A 26 -9.07 3.26 -9.49
CA ILE A 26 -10.47 3.00 -9.85
C ILE A 26 -10.72 3.25 -11.35
N ASN A 27 -10.15 4.30 -11.94
CA ASN A 27 -10.27 4.56 -13.38
C ASN A 27 -9.63 3.45 -14.21
N VAL A 28 -8.42 3.00 -13.85
CA VAL A 28 -7.76 1.86 -14.51
C VAL A 28 -8.62 0.60 -14.45
N LEU A 29 -9.21 0.30 -13.29
CA LEU A 29 -10.05 -0.89 -13.11
C LEU A 29 -11.39 -0.77 -13.85
N ARG A 30 -11.96 0.43 -13.94
CA ARG A 30 -13.15 0.71 -14.73
C ARG A 30 -12.88 0.47 -16.22
N ASP A 31 -11.76 0.98 -16.74
CA ASP A 31 -11.34 0.75 -18.13
C ASP A 31 -11.06 -0.73 -18.39
N ALA A 32 -10.64 -1.47 -17.36
CA ALA A 32 -10.52 -2.92 -17.39
C ALA A 32 -11.86 -3.67 -17.25
N ASN A 33 -13.00 -2.99 -17.29
CA ASN A 33 -14.35 -3.53 -17.18
C ASN A 33 -14.64 -4.24 -15.84
N VAL A 34 -14.06 -3.77 -14.74
CA VAL A 34 -14.54 -4.15 -13.40
C VAL A 34 -15.90 -3.48 -13.18
N PRO A 35 -16.95 -4.22 -12.78
CA PRO A 35 -18.28 -3.66 -12.50
C PRO A 35 -18.25 -2.49 -11.51
N GLU A 36 -19.01 -1.43 -11.80
CA GLU A 36 -19.00 -0.17 -11.01
C GLU A 36 -19.44 -0.41 -9.56
N GLU A 37 -20.35 -1.35 -9.31
CA GLU A 37 -20.79 -1.73 -7.97
C GLU A 37 -19.68 -2.39 -7.12
N GLN A 38 -18.58 -2.82 -7.74
CA GLN A 38 -17.40 -3.31 -7.06
C GLN A 38 -16.36 -2.22 -6.78
N LEU A 39 -16.52 -1.02 -7.31
CA LEU A 39 -15.50 0.04 -7.29
C LEU A 39 -15.89 1.13 -6.27
N ILE A 40 -15.08 1.30 -5.24
CA ILE A 40 -15.24 2.37 -4.25
C ILE A 40 -14.05 3.34 -4.33
N PRO A 41 -14.20 4.51 -4.98
CA PRO A 41 -13.18 5.54 -5.00
C PRO A 41 -13.08 6.23 -3.65
N VAL A 42 -11.84 6.43 -3.19
CA VAL A 42 -11.51 7.06 -1.91
C VAL A 42 -10.35 8.04 -2.05
N ALA A 43 -10.27 9.03 -1.16
CA ALA A 43 -9.19 10.03 -1.12
C ALA A 43 -8.43 10.04 0.22
N GLY A 44 -8.92 9.35 1.25
CA GLY A 44 -8.36 9.39 2.59
C GLY A 44 -9.17 10.27 3.52
N GLY A 45 -10.31 9.73 3.95
CA GLY A 45 -11.17 10.28 5.00
C GLY A 45 -12.44 9.44 5.22
N GLU A 46 -12.64 8.41 4.40
CA GLU A 46 -13.81 7.59 4.34
C GLU A 46 -13.83 6.54 5.46
N ARG A 47 -15.03 6.23 5.96
CA ARG A 47 -15.30 5.13 6.88
C ARG A 47 -16.26 4.19 6.19
N ILE A 48 -15.77 3.04 5.76
CA ILE A 48 -16.49 2.16 4.85
C ILE A 48 -16.90 0.90 5.59
N PRO A 49 -18.21 0.61 5.71
CA PRO A 49 -18.67 -0.68 6.23
C PRO A 49 -18.37 -1.79 5.21
N LEU A 50 -17.85 -2.92 5.69
CA LEU A 50 -17.55 -4.09 4.89
C LEU A 50 -18.54 -5.20 5.20
N PHE A 51 -19.03 -5.84 4.15
CA PHE A 51 -20.10 -6.84 4.21
C PHE A 51 -19.65 -8.16 3.60
N LEU A 52 -20.29 -9.25 4.02
CA LEU A 52 -20.17 -10.51 3.29
C LEU A 52 -20.81 -10.36 1.90
N LYS A 53 -20.32 -11.14 0.93
CA LYS A 53 -20.91 -11.16 -0.42
C LYS A 53 -22.40 -11.53 -0.36
N THR A 54 -22.76 -12.50 0.48
CA THR A 54 -24.15 -12.94 0.68
C THR A 54 -25.07 -11.81 1.15
N ASP A 55 -24.60 -10.92 2.01
CA ASP A 55 -25.42 -9.80 2.49
C ASP A 55 -25.62 -8.77 1.39
N ARG A 56 -24.58 -8.50 0.58
CA ARG A 56 -24.69 -7.65 -0.61
C ARG A 56 -25.68 -8.21 -1.62
N ASP A 57 -25.57 -9.50 -1.95
CA ASP A 57 -26.45 -10.17 -2.91
C ASP A 57 -27.92 -10.08 -2.46
N ARG A 58 -28.19 -10.32 -1.17
CA ARG A 58 -29.53 -10.19 -0.57
C ARG A 58 -30.06 -8.75 -0.58
N ALA A 59 -29.19 -7.76 -0.36
CA ALA A 59 -29.58 -6.35 -0.42
C ALA A 59 -29.96 -5.95 -1.85
N SER A 60 -29.17 -6.37 -2.85
CA SER A 60 -29.47 -6.16 -4.26
C SER A 60 -30.77 -6.84 -4.71
N ALA A 61 -31.11 -7.99 -4.12
CA ALA A 61 -32.37 -8.70 -4.37
C ALA A 61 -33.59 -8.13 -3.60
N GLY A 62 -33.39 -7.14 -2.71
CA GLY A 62 -34.46 -6.59 -1.88
C GLY A 62 -34.90 -7.52 -0.73
N GLU A 63 -34.08 -8.52 -0.38
CA GLU A 63 -34.37 -9.54 0.63
C GLU A 63 -33.91 -9.15 2.05
N THR A 64 -33.21 -8.02 2.18
CA THR A 64 -32.78 -7.47 3.46
C THR A 64 -32.91 -5.95 3.47
N GLU A 65 -32.84 -5.39 4.66
CA GLU A 65 -32.84 -3.94 4.84
C GLU A 65 -31.61 -3.33 4.15
N ALA A 66 -31.87 -2.43 3.20
CA ALA A 66 -30.84 -1.66 2.53
C ALA A 66 -30.53 -0.38 3.33
N ALA A 67 -29.30 0.08 3.25
CA ALA A 67 -28.96 1.38 3.80
C ALA A 67 -29.60 2.51 2.97
N PRO A 68 -29.82 3.69 3.56
CA PRO A 68 -30.25 4.86 2.81
C PRO A 68 -29.28 5.19 1.67
N GLY A 69 -29.83 5.52 0.50
CA GLY A 69 -29.08 5.88 -0.69
C GLY A 69 -29.78 6.96 -1.50
N VAL A 70 -29.04 7.61 -2.39
CA VAL A 70 -29.62 8.56 -3.36
C VAL A 70 -30.30 7.79 -4.51
N PRO A 71 -31.31 8.37 -5.17
CA PRO A 71 -31.93 7.74 -6.33
C PRO A 71 -30.90 7.33 -7.38
N GLY A 72 -30.97 6.09 -7.85
CA GLY A 72 -30.04 5.52 -8.85
C GLY A 72 -28.75 4.94 -8.28
N ALA A 73 -28.47 5.09 -6.98
CA ALA A 73 -27.35 4.40 -6.36
C ALA A 73 -27.63 2.89 -6.19
N PRO A 74 -26.62 2.01 -6.33
CA PRO A 74 -26.78 0.60 -6.02
C PRO A 74 -27.27 0.36 -4.59
N LEU A 75 -28.15 -0.63 -4.41
CA LEU A 75 -28.57 -1.05 -3.08
C LEU A 75 -27.37 -1.65 -2.34
N ARG A 76 -27.17 -1.19 -1.10
CA ARG A 76 -26.14 -1.70 -0.19
C ARG A 76 -26.80 -2.19 1.09
N PRO A 77 -26.26 -3.24 1.76
CA PRO A 77 -26.82 -3.69 3.03
C PRO A 77 -26.82 -2.55 4.06
N HIS A 78 -27.84 -2.53 4.93
CA HIS A 78 -27.85 -1.63 6.09
C HIS A 78 -26.58 -1.81 6.94
N ASP A 79 -26.02 -0.72 7.46
CA ASP A 79 -24.72 -0.70 8.15
C ASP A 79 -24.63 -1.67 9.34
N ARG A 80 -25.77 -2.01 9.95
CA ARG A 80 -25.88 -3.02 11.01
C ARG A 80 -25.43 -4.43 10.60
N PHE A 81 -25.39 -4.72 9.29
CA PHE A 81 -24.91 -6.00 8.74
C PHE A 81 -23.41 -5.98 8.44
N ALA A 82 -22.71 -4.88 8.69
CA ALA A 82 -21.27 -4.81 8.50
C ALA A 82 -20.56 -5.80 9.43
N VAL A 83 -19.67 -6.61 8.87
CA VAL A 83 -18.84 -7.56 9.64
C VAL A 83 -17.57 -6.89 10.17
N MET A 84 -17.16 -5.79 9.54
CA MET A 84 -16.06 -4.92 9.95
C MET A 84 -16.22 -3.57 9.24
N SER A 85 -15.40 -2.59 9.60
CA SER A 85 -15.27 -1.34 8.84
C SER A 85 -13.81 -1.04 8.53
N VAL A 86 -13.55 -0.29 7.48
CA VAL A 86 -12.22 0.26 7.19
C VAL A 86 -12.26 1.78 7.20
N HIS A 87 -11.35 2.39 7.94
CA HIS A 87 -11.07 3.82 7.88
C HIS A 87 -9.91 4.04 6.92
N VAL A 88 -10.12 4.83 5.88
CA VAL A 88 -9.10 5.14 4.86
C VAL A 88 -8.44 6.45 5.21
N TRP A 89 -7.12 6.50 5.10
CA TRP A 89 -6.30 7.67 5.43
C TRP A 89 -5.37 8.01 4.26
N PRO A 90 -5.08 9.30 4.03
CA PRO A 90 -4.05 9.67 3.08
C PRO A 90 -2.69 9.25 3.61
N SER A 91 -1.81 8.81 2.71
CA SER A 91 -0.46 8.38 3.01
C SER A 91 0.51 8.93 1.97
N LEU A 92 1.77 8.56 2.10
CA LEU A 92 2.84 9.00 1.20
C LEU A 92 3.67 7.82 0.73
N HIS A 93 4.17 7.92 -0.50
CA HIS A 93 5.13 6.99 -1.05
C HIS A 93 6.50 7.23 -0.42
N CYS A 94 7.35 6.21 -0.32
CA CYS A 94 8.76 6.39 0.04
C CYS A 94 9.56 7.00 -1.11
N PHE A 95 10.72 7.58 -0.78
CA PHE A 95 11.73 7.95 -1.76
C PHE A 95 12.67 6.77 -2.00
N MET A 96 13.00 6.51 -3.26
CA MET A 96 14.01 5.51 -3.58
C MET A 96 15.40 6.10 -3.36
N PRO A 97 16.21 5.56 -2.42
CA PRO A 97 17.60 5.99 -2.27
C PRO A 97 18.42 5.50 -3.46
N GLY A 98 19.56 6.15 -3.70
CA GLY A 98 20.49 5.79 -4.78
C GLY A 98 20.97 6.99 -5.58
N GLU A 99 22.02 6.79 -6.38
CA GLU A 99 22.56 7.82 -7.25
C GLU A 99 21.95 7.72 -8.65
N GLN A 100 21.56 8.88 -9.22
CA GLN A 100 21.07 8.98 -10.61
C GLN A 100 19.92 8.01 -10.97
N GLY A 101 19.07 7.67 -9.99
CA GLY A 101 17.95 6.73 -10.21
C GLY A 101 18.33 5.25 -10.14
N HIS A 102 19.55 4.92 -9.71
CA HIS A 102 19.99 3.55 -9.48
C HIS A 102 19.91 3.20 -7.99
N PRO A 103 18.89 2.44 -7.55
CA PRO A 103 18.80 2.01 -6.17
C PRO A 103 19.95 1.05 -5.81
N PRO A 104 20.35 1.01 -4.53
CA PRO A 104 21.34 0.05 -4.07
C PRO A 104 20.83 -1.38 -4.28
N GLU A 105 21.74 -2.35 -4.35
CA GLU A 105 21.38 -3.76 -4.50
C GLU A 105 20.61 -4.28 -3.28
N ILE A 106 20.98 -3.80 -2.09
CA ILE A 106 20.31 -4.10 -0.83
C ILE A 106 19.97 -2.77 -0.16
N ILE A 107 18.72 -2.60 0.27
CA ILE A 107 18.36 -1.51 1.17
C ILE A 107 18.70 -1.94 2.59
N ASP A 108 19.74 -1.34 3.16
CA ASP A 108 20.03 -1.45 4.60
C ASP A 108 19.13 -0.48 5.37
N THR A 109 18.30 -1.01 6.27
CA THR A 109 17.37 -0.19 7.06
C THR A 109 18.06 0.73 8.08
N LEU A 110 19.34 0.52 8.38
CA LEU A 110 20.16 1.42 9.19
C LEU A 110 20.92 2.46 8.39
N ALA A 111 20.92 2.37 7.05
CA ALA A 111 21.57 3.39 6.23
C ALA A 111 20.91 4.75 6.46
N GLU A 112 21.71 5.72 6.87
CA GLU A 112 21.27 7.08 7.09
C GLU A 112 21.32 7.90 5.80
N TYR A 113 20.23 8.60 5.52
CA TYR A 113 20.15 9.56 4.42
C TYR A 113 19.79 10.91 5.00
N THR A 114 20.63 11.91 4.77
CA THR A 114 20.43 13.27 5.29
C THR A 114 20.45 14.29 4.17
N GLY A 115 19.75 15.39 4.38
CA GLY A 115 19.64 16.50 3.43
C GLY A 115 18.65 16.22 2.30
N GLU A 116 18.17 17.30 1.69
CA GLU A 116 17.41 17.25 0.45
C GLU A 116 18.38 17.31 -0.74
N ALA A 117 18.15 16.50 -1.78
CA ALA A 117 18.85 16.67 -3.05
C ALA A 117 18.47 18.01 -3.72
N SER A 118 17.25 18.50 -3.46
CA SER A 118 16.70 19.77 -3.91
C SER A 118 15.48 20.15 -3.05
N SER A 119 15.18 21.45 -2.93
CA SER A 119 13.97 21.95 -2.25
C SER A 119 12.64 21.49 -2.88
N TYR A 120 12.72 20.85 -4.05
CA TYR A 120 11.60 20.32 -4.81
C TYR A 120 11.52 18.79 -4.83
N THR A 121 12.42 18.07 -4.14
CA THR A 121 12.35 16.61 -4.05
C THR A 121 11.01 16.18 -3.44
N CYS A 122 10.19 15.46 -4.21
CA CYS A 122 8.82 15.13 -3.83
C CYS A 122 8.27 13.92 -4.61
N THR A 123 6.99 13.58 -4.40
CA THR A 123 6.34 12.42 -5.02
C THR A 123 6.31 12.48 -6.57
N ILE A 124 6.52 13.66 -7.18
CA ILE A 124 6.69 13.78 -8.64
C ILE A 124 7.89 12.96 -9.12
N ASP A 125 8.98 12.91 -8.35
CA ASP A 125 10.18 12.13 -8.68
C ASP A 125 9.85 10.64 -8.77
N ILE A 126 8.94 10.15 -7.93
CA ILE A 126 8.47 8.76 -7.96
C ILE A 126 7.64 8.50 -9.21
N THR A 127 6.73 9.41 -9.54
CA THR A 127 5.91 9.30 -10.77
C THR A 127 6.80 9.30 -12.01
N ASN A 128 7.83 10.15 -12.04
CA ASN A 128 8.79 10.20 -13.12
C ASN A 128 9.66 8.93 -13.17
N GLY A 129 10.12 8.43 -12.03
CA GLY A 129 10.88 7.18 -11.93
C GLY A 129 10.08 5.98 -12.43
N MET A 130 8.78 5.92 -12.12
CA MET A 130 7.87 4.92 -12.68
C MET A 130 7.73 5.09 -14.19
N LYS A 131 7.28 6.26 -14.65
CA LYS A 131 6.93 6.53 -16.05
C LYS A 131 8.12 6.43 -17.00
N TYR A 132 9.27 6.98 -16.62
CA TYR A 132 10.44 7.12 -17.48
C TYR A 132 11.55 6.11 -17.18
N GLY A 133 11.52 5.48 -16.00
CA GLY A 133 12.46 4.45 -15.58
C GLY A 133 11.84 3.05 -15.62
N LEU A 134 11.20 2.66 -14.52
CA LEU A 134 10.76 1.28 -14.30
C LEU A 134 9.87 0.74 -15.42
N LEU A 135 8.93 1.54 -15.93
CA LEU A 135 8.01 1.09 -16.96
C LEU A 135 8.60 1.13 -18.38
N ARG A 136 9.85 1.55 -18.51
CA ARG A 136 10.61 1.59 -19.76
C ARG A 136 11.88 0.74 -19.69
N LEU A 137 11.95 -0.21 -18.75
CA LEU A 137 13.11 -1.12 -18.58
C LEU A 137 13.56 -1.74 -19.91
N GLY A 138 12.62 -2.15 -20.77
CA GLY A 138 12.93 -2.77 -22.05
C GLY A 138 13.64 -1.85 -23.05
N GLU A 139 13.48 -0.53 -22.88
CA GLU A 139 14.10 0.50 -23.72
C GLU A 139 15.44 1.00 -23.14
N ILE A 140 15.57 1.02 -21.80
CA ILE A 140 16.72 1.63 -21.12
C ILE A 140 17.81 0.62 -20.74
N VAL A 141 17.46 -0.66 -20.53
CA VAL A 141 18.44 -1.69 -20.15
C VAL A 141 19.10 -2.24 -21.42
N PRO A 142 20.44 -2.15 -21.55
CA PRO A 142 21.17 -2.74 -22.69
C PRO A 142 20.98 -4.25 -22.77
N GLU A 143 21.02 -4.82 -23.98
CA GLU A 143 20.73 -6.24 -24.21
C GLU A 143 21.67 -7.17 -23.43
N GLU A 144 22.95 -6.78 -23.31
CA GLU A 144 23.98 -7.51 -22.56
C GLU A 144 23.74 -7.54 -21.04
N HIS A 145 22.86 -6.67 -20.53
CA HIS A 145 22.47 -6.60 -19.12
C HIS A 145 21.09 -7.20 -18.84
N LYS A 146 20.41 -7.79 -19.83
CA LYS A 146 19.11 -8.44 -19.66
C LYS A 146 19.28 -9.89 -19.23
N ASP A 147 19.28 -10.11 -17.93
CA ASP A 147 19.16 -11.46 -17.36
C ASP A 147 17.68 -11.95 -17.36
N PRO A 148 17.42 -13.24 -17.06
CA PRO A 148 16.05 -13.77 -17.04
C PRO A 148 15.08 -13.03 -16.10
N SER A 149 15.57 -12.47 -14.99
CA SER A 149 14.74 -11.72 -14.03
C SER A 149 14.30 -10.38 -14.60
N ILE A 150 15.24 -9.66 -15.23
CA ILE A 150 14.95 -8.40 -15.94
C ILE A 150 14.02 -8.66 -17.12
N ILE A 151 14.26 -9.71 -17.90
CA ILE A 151 13.38 -10.10 -19.02
C ILE A 151 11.96 -10.35 -18.52
N SER A 152 11.80 -11.12 -17.44
CA SER A 152 10.47 -11.38 -16.85
C SER A 152 9.77 -10.09 -16.42
N MET A 153 10.50 -9.13 -15.84
CA MET A 153 9.93 -7.84 -15.46
C MET A 153 9.54 -7.00 -16.69
N ILE A 154 10.35 -7.01 -17.75
CA ILE A 154 10.04 -6.32 -19.01
C ILE A 154 8.77 -6.90 -19.63
N GLU A 155 8.66 -8.23 -19.73
CA GLU A 155 7.48 -8.91 -20.26
C GLU A 155 6.23 -8.55 -19.45
N TYR A 156 6.34 -8.59 -18.12
CA TYR A 156 5.25 -8.23 -17.22
C TYR A 156 4.78 -6.78 -17.42
N VAL A 157 5.72 -5.84 -17.51
CA VAL A 157 5.43 -4.41 -17.66
C VAL A 157 4.81 -4.11 -19.03
N ASN A 158 5.30 -4.76 -20.08
CA ASN A 158 4.89 -4.50 -21.46
C ASN A 158 3.55 -5.15 -21.83
N ASP A 159 3.14 -6.24 -21.16
CA ASP A 159 1.82 -6.84 -21.35
C ASP A 159 0.75 -6.05 -20.60
N ARG A 160 0.43 -4.87 -21.15
CA ARG A 160 -0.54 -3.90 -20.61
C ARG A 160 -1.98 -4.34 -20.77
N GLU A 161 -2.25 -5.31 -21.64
CA GLU A 161 -3.57 -5.91 -21.80
C GLU A 161 -3.88 -6.84 -20.62
N ARG A 162 -2.89 -7.65 -20.21
CA ARG A 162 -3.03 -8.57 -19.08
C ARG A 162 -2.78 -7.91 -17.73
N HIS A 163 -1.82 -6.98 -17.69
CA HIS A 163 -1.37 -6.28 -16.50
C HIS A 163 -1.83 -4.83 -16.58
N VAL A 164 -3.07 -4.60 -16.14
CA VAL A 164 -3.64 -3.26 -16.07
C VAL A 164 -3.05 -2.53 -14.88
N PHE A 165 -2.32 -1.44 -15.14
CA PHE A 165 -1.87 -0.55 -14.08
C PHE A 165 -1.61 0.89 -14.52
N SER A 166 -1.36 1.84 -13.61
CA SER A 166 -0.90 3.20 -13.95
C SER A 166 0.55 3.45 -13.55
N HIS A 167 1.22 4.37 -14.25
CA HIS A 167 2.53 4.90 -13.84
C HIS A 167 2.39 5.96 -12.74
N PHE A 168 1.20 6.55 -12.61
CA PHE A 168 0.88 7.53 -11.60
C PHE A 168 0.21 6.79 -10.45
N ASP A 169 0.66 7.06 -9.23
CA ASP A 169 0.17 6.32 -8.08
C ASP A 169 -1.22 6.77 -7.62
N GLY A 170 -1.69 7.95 -8.06
CA GLY A 170 -2.99 8.51 -7.68
C GLY A 170 -3.07 9.03 -6.25
N GLY A 171 -1.93 9.10 -5.55
CA GLY A 171 -1.85 9.32 -4.10
C GLY A 171 -1.91 8.02 -3.31
N GLN A 172 -1.00 7.89 -2.34
CA GLN A 172 -0.96 6.73 -1.46
C GLN A 172 -2.05 6.78 -0.40
N LEU A 173 -2.53 5.60 -0.02
CA LEU A 173 -3.52 5.42 1.04
C LEU A 173 -2.97 4.48 2.12
N ALA A 174 -3.49 4.63 3.32
CA ALA A 174 -3.34 3.68 4.40
C ALA A 174 -4.73 3.27 4.91
N PHE A 175 -4.84 2.05 5.40
CA PHE A 175 -6.12 1.45 5.75
C PHE A 175 -6.08 1.00 7.20
N ASN A 176 -7.04 1.45 8.01
CA ASN A 176 -7.22 0.98 9.38
C ASN A 176 -8.52 0.17 9.46
N PHE A 177 -8.40 -1.15 9.56
CA PHE A 177 -9.51 -2.08 9.66
C PHE A 177 -9.94 -2.23 11.12
N LEU A 178 -11.24 -2.14 11.38
CA LEU A 178 -11.87 -2.33 12.67
C LEU A 178 -12.65 -3.63 12.63
N ILE A 179 -12.05 -4.68 13.18
CA ILE A 179 -12.54 -6.06 13.17
C ILE A 179 -13.29 -6.32 14.47
N HIS A 180 -14.57 -6.68 14.38
CA HIS A 180 -15.41 -6.82 15.56
C HIS A 180 -15.17 -8.13 16.35
N PRO A 181 -15.27 -8.10 17.70
CA PRO A 181 -15.23 -6.92 18.56
C PRO A 181 -13.79 -6.57 18.98
N GLY A 182 -13.36 -5.33 18.66
CA GLY A 182 -12.23 -4.68 19.34
C GLY A 182 -10.82 -5.02 18.85
N LYS A 183 -10.65 -5.64 17.68
CA LYS A 183 -9.34 -5.77 17.03
C LYS A 183 -9.17 -4.75 15.92
N THR A 184 -7.99 -4.15 15.84
CA THR A 184 -7.68 -3.13 14.84
C THR A 184 -6.39 -3.45 14.09
N LEU A 185 -6.43 -3.33 12.76
CA LEU A 185 -5.30 -3.62 11.88
C LEU A 185 -5.04 -2.42 10.97
N PHE A 186 -3.86 -1.83 11.10
CA PHE A 186 -3.38 -0.78 10.21
C PHE A 186 -2.49 -1.36 9.11
N TRP A 187 -2.72 -0.98 7.86
CA TRP A 187 -1.89 -1.36 6.73
C TRP A 187 -1.43 -0.11 5.97
N SER A 188 -0.11 -0.02 5.74
CA SER A 188 0.53 1.02 4.96
C SER A 188 1.60 0.40 4.08
N ALA A 189 1.35 0.36 2.77
CA ALA A 189 2.25 -0.23 1.79
C ALA A 189 3.55 0.57 1.54
N HIS A 190 3.76 1.71 2.21
CA HIS A 190 4.94 2.54 2.00
C HIS A 190 5.53 3.14 3.28
N MET A 191 6.80 3.52 3.19
CA MET A 191 7.57 4.23 4.22
C MET A 191 7.29 5.75 4.28
N GLY A 192 6.20 6.23 3.68
CA GLY A 192 5.75 7.61 3.87
C GLY A 192 4.63 7.72 4.91
N ALA A 193 4.44 8.92 5.45
CA ALA A 193 3.31 9.29 6.28
C ALA A 193 3.15 10.81 6.42
N TYR A 194 1.91 11.25 6.63
CA TYR A 194 1.66 12.55 7.23
C TYR A 194 1.66 12.42 8.76
N GLU A 195 2.52 13.14 9.45
CA GLU A 195 2.69 13.03 10.91
C GLU A 195 1.36 13.29 11.63
N GLY A 196 0.69 14.39 11.26
CA GLY A 196 -0.57 14.81 11.86
C GLY A 196 -1.70 13.79 11.68
N VAL A 197 -1.70 13.05 10.57
CA VAL A 197 -2.69 12.00 10.29
C VAL A 197 -2.43 10.79 11.19
N ILE A 198 -1.20 10.26 11.18
CA ILE A 198 -0.89 9.05 11.96
C ILE A 198 -1.03 9.31 13.47
N LYS A 199 -0.58 10.47 13.96
CA LYS A 199 -0.74 10.85 15.38
C LYS A 199 -2.21 10.93 15.81
N ARG A 200 -3.11 11.37 14.93
CA ARG A 200 -4.54 11.57 15.24
C ARG A 200 -5.43 10.41 14.82
N LEU A 201 -4.88 9.39 14.16
CA LEU A 201 -5.60 8.21 13.73
C LEU A 201 -6.19 7.51 14.96
N GLU A 202 -7.52 7.33 14.95
CA GLU A 202 -8.27 6.62 15.97
C GLU A 202 -9.32 5.69 15.32
N PRO A 203 -9.57 4.49 15.89
CA PRO A 203 -8.83 3.89 17.01
C PRO A 203 -7.39 3.52 16.63
N LYS A 204 -6.45 3.63 17.58
CA LYS A 204 -5.08 3.12 17.39
C LYS A 204 -5.07 1.62 17.08
N PRO A 205 -4.21 1.15 16.15
CA PRO A 205 -4.15 -0.26 15.79
C PRO A 205 -3.56 -1.16 16.87
N ASP A 206 -4.06 -2.38 16.98
CA ASP A 206 -3.44 -3.48 17.73
C ASP A 206 -2.30 -4.12 16.92
N ILE A 207 -2.50 -4.17 15.60
CA ILE A 207 -1.59 -4.78 14.63
C ILE A 207 -1.29 -3.77 13.53
N ALA A 208 -0.02 -3.62 13.13
CA ALA A 208 0.35 -2.81 11.98
C ALA A 208 1.18 -3.59 10.96
N ILE A 209 0.72 -3.62 9.72
CA ILE A 209 1.47 -4.13 8.57
C ILE A 209 2.10 -2.92 7.86
N LEU A 210 3.42 -2.82 7.93
CA LEU A 210 4.18 -1.64 7.51
C LEU A 210 5.25 -2.03 6.48
N ALA A 211 5.30 -1.31 5.37
CA ALA A 211 6.47 -1.39 4.50
C ALA A 211 7.68 -0.77 5.17
N ILE A 212 8.87 -1.31 4.89
CA ILE A 212 10.15 -0.85 5.48
C ILE A 212 11.26 -0.60 4.44
N ALA A 213 10.86 -0.45 3.18
CA ALA A 213 11.75 -0.18 2.06
C ALA A 213 11.82 1.31 1.67
N GLY A 214 13.03 1.79 1.43
CA GLY A 214 13.32 3.13 0.91
C GLY A 214 13.53 4.20 1.99
N ARG A 215 13.86 5.41 1.55
CA ARG A 215 13.96 6.59 2.42
C ARG A 215 12.55 7.11 2.73
N ALA A 216 12.27 7.35 4.00
CA ALA A 216 10.95 7.76 4.42
C ALA A 216 10.54 9.13 3.86
N ASN A 217 9.24 9.30 3.64
CA ASN A 217 8.64 10.55 3.21
C ASN A 217 7.74 11.09 4.32
N LEU A 218 8.22 12.09 5.05
CA LEU A 218 7.54 12.70 6.18
C LEU A 218 6.95 14.04 5.74
N ASP A 219 5.62 14.14 5.74
CA ASP A 219 4.89 15.37 5.38
C ASP A 219 5.28 15.93 4.00
N GLY A 220 5.64 15.06 3.06
CA GLY A 220 6.04 15.42 1.70
C GLY A 220 7.54 15.67 1.53
N ARG A 221 8.35 15.50 2.58
CA ARG A 221 9.80 15.74 2.58
C ARG A 221 10.59 14.47 2.87
N PRO A 222 11.78 14.29 2.25
CA PRO A 222 12.68 13.20 2.63
C PRO A 222 13.04 13.29 4.10
N PHE A 223 12.85 12.20 4.83
CA PHE A 223 13.23 12.13 6.24
C PHE A 223 14.75 12.14 6.37
N ASP A 224 15.27 12.90 7.33
CA ASP A 224 16.69 12.91 7.71
C ASP A 224 16.95 11.85 8.77
N GLY A 225 17.62 10.77 8.36
CA GLY A 225 17.94 9.61 9.18
C GLY A 225 17.76 8.30 8.42
N SER A 226 17.69 7.19 9.17
CA SER A 226 17.50 5.86 8.58
C SER A 226 16.02 5.46 8.50
N ALA A 227 15.74 4.41 7.72
CA ALA A 227 14.42 3.78 7.71
C ALA A 227 14.03 3.25 9.09
N ALA A 228 15.00 2.71 9.85
CA ALA A 228 14.82 2.26 11.22
C ALA A 228 14.44 3.39 12.18
N ASP A 229 15.06 4.57 12.06
CA ASP A 229 14.69 5.73 12.89
C ASP A 229 13.27 6.21 12.62
N PHE A 230 12.89 6.26 11.33
CA PHE A 230 11.56 6.68 10.96
C PHE A 230 10.48 5.70 11.42
N ILE A 231 10.72 4.39 11.26
CA ILE A 231 9.69 3.39 11.59
C ILE A 231 9.40 3.35 13.09
N VAL A 232 10.40 3.57 13.95
CA VAL A 232 10.19 3.72 15.40
C VAL A 232 9.26 4.90 15.70
N LYS A 233 9.48 6.06 15.05
CA LYS A 233 8.58 7.23 15.20
C LYS A 233 7.16 6.91 14.72
N LYS A 234 7.02 6.28 13.55
CA LYS A 234 5.72 5.91 12.98
C LYS A 234 4.97 4.92 13.90
N ILE A 235 5.67 3.94 14.46
CA ILE A 235 5.12 2.98 15.44
C ILE A 235 4.66 3.71 16.71
N ASP A 236 5.46 4.65 17.21
CA ASP A 236 5.07 5.46 18.38
C ASP A 236 3.81 6.29 18.11
N TRP A 237 3.72 6.94 16.95
CA TRP A 237 2.53 7.70 16.55
C TRP A 237 1.28 6.83 16.37
N LEU A 238 1.47 5.56 15.96
CA LEU A 238 0.43 4.54 15.91
C LEU A 238 0.05 3.99 17.30
N GLY A 239 0.61 4.53 18.39
CA GLY A 239 0.29 4.09 19.74
C GLY A 239 1.02 2.82 20.17
N GLN A 240 2.09 2.45 19.45
CA GLN A 240 2.89 1.23 19.66
C GLN A 240 2.02 -0.04 19.60
N PRO A 241 1.48 -0.39 18.41
CA PRO A 241 0.73 -1.63 18.20
C PRO A 241 1.50 -2.82 18.77
N LYS A 242 0.80 -3.80 19.36
CA LYS A 242 1.45 -4.97 19.98
C LYS A 242 2.28 -5.74 18.96
N THR A 243 1.72 -5.88 17.75
CA THR A 243 2.32 -6.63 16.65
C THR A 243 2.60 -5.70 15.48
N VAL A 244 3.80 -5.79 14.93
CA VAL A 244 4.19 -5.16 13.67
C VAL A 244 4.64 -6.24 12.71
N ILE A 245 4.21 -6.15 11.46
CA ILE A 245 4.54 -7.09 10.39
C ILE A 245 5.16 -6.29 9.26
N TRP A 246 6.34 -6.71 8.78
CA TRP A 246 6.96 -6.07 7.63
C TRP A 246 6.30 -6.52 6.32
N CYS A 247 6.13 -5.58 5.38
CA CYS A 247 5.78 -5.89 4.00
C CYS A 247 6.75 -5.19 3.02
N LEU A 248 6.69 -5.56 1.73
CA LEU A 248 7.58 -5.04 0.68
C LEU A 248 9.08 -5.14 1.01
N HIS A 249 9.49 -6.26 1.60
CA HIS A 249 10.89 -6.51 1.98
C HIS A 249 11.45 -7.80 1.38
N ASP A 250 10.62 -8.56 0.66
CA ASP A 250 10.97 -9.82 0.03
C ASP A 250 11.97 -9.62 -1.12
N GLU A 251 12.53 -10.72 -1.60
CA GLU A 251 13.40 -10.74 -2.77
C GLU A 251 12.68 -10.21 -4.02
N SER A 252 13.38 -9.39 -4.79
CA SER A 252 12.89 -8.70 -5.98
C SER A 252 13.71 -9.11 -7.21
N PRO A 253 13.08 -9.25 -8.41
CA PRO A 253 13.80 -9.57 -9.65
C PRO A 253 14.66 -8.40 -10.16
N ILE A 254 14.49 -7.20 -9.62
CA ILE A 254 15.21 -5.98 -10.00
C ILE A 254 15.71 -5.25 -8.75
N ARG A 255 16.74 -4.41 -8.90
CA ARG A 255 17.24 -3.61 -7.77
C ARG A 255 16.13 -2.69 -7.21
N PRO A 256 16.05 -2.51 -5.88
CA PRO A 256 16.81 -3.24 -4.86
C PRO A 256 16.35 -4.70 -4.79
N TYR A 257 17.29 -5.64 -4.74
CA TYR A 257 17.00 -7.07 -4.74
C TYR A 257 16.45 -7.54 -3.40
N ARG A 258 16.85 -6.93 -2.28
CA ARG A 258 16.25 -7.19 -0.97
C ARG A 258 16.28 -5.96 -0.07
N VAL A 259 15.56 -6.05 1.05
CA VAL A 259 15.66 -5.12 2.18
C VAL A 259 16.19 -5.86 3.40
N ASP A 260 17.28 -5.39 3.99
CA ASP A 260 17.79 -5.91 5.27
C ASP A 260 17.03 -5.24 6.42
N THR A 261 16.08 -5.97 7.00
CA THR A 261 15.21 -5.54 8.09
C THR A 261 15.81 -5.76 9.48
N THR A 262 16.97 -6.40 9.58
CA THR A 262 17.58 -6.81 10.86
C THR A 262 17.81 -5.62 11.80
N GLY A 263 18.27 -4.50 11.24
CA GLY A 263 18.54 -3.28 11.99
C GLY A 263 17.27 -2.60 12.48
N ALA A 264 16.29 -2.42 11.61
CA ALA A 264 14.97 -1.90 11.98
C ALA A 264 14.31 -2.74 13.08
N GLU A 265 14.35 -4.07 12.98
CA GLU A 265 13.78 -4.96 13.98
C GLU A 265 14.42 -4.78 15.36
N LYS A 266 15.75 -4.82 15.44
CA LYS A 266 16.48 -4.60 16.70
C LYS A 266 16.10 -3.27 17.34
N LYS A 267 16.04 -2.21 16.52
CA LYS A 267 15.70 -0.87 16.97
C LYS A 267 14.25 -0.77 17.48
N VAL A 268 13.29 -1.38 16.77
CA VAL A 268 11.88 -1.46 17.21
C VAL A 268 11.76 -2.19 18.54
N HIS A 269 12.45 -3.32 18.72
CA HIS A 269 12.40 -4.08 19.97
C HIS A 269 13.01 -3.31 21.15
N SER A 270 14.06 -2.52 20.91
CA SER A 270 14.74 -1.74 21.96
C SER A 270 14.02 -0.44 22.33
N GLU A 271 13.37 0.22 21.36
CA GLU A 271 12.82 1.58 21.54
C GLU A 271 11.29 1.61 21.68
N THR A 272 10.60 0.50 21.44
CA THR A 272 9.13 0.44 21.50
C THR A 272 8.63 -0.80 22.24
N ARG A 273 7.34 -0.81 22.59
CA ARG A 273 6.66 -1.99 23.13
C ARG A 273 6.21 -2.98 22.05
N SER A 274 6.34 -2.63 20.78
CA SER A 274 5.92 -3.45 19.64
C SER A 274 6.85 -4.65 19.43
N ARG A 275 6.32 -5.73 18.87
CA ARG A 275 7.10 -6.91 18.46
C ARG A 275 6.89 -7.19 16.99
N ILE A 276 7.99 -7.56 16.33
CA ILE A 276 7.96 -7.96 14.93
C ILE A 276 7.46 -9.40 14.85
N GLN A 277 6.46 -9.64 14.01
CA GLN A 277 5.98 -10.97 13.66
C GLN A 277 6.31 -11.22 12.19
N HIS A 278 7.07 -12.29 11.93
CA HIS A 278 7.33 -12.77 10.59
C HIS A 278 6.17 -13.65 10.12
N LEU A 279 5.83 -13.53 8.85
CA LEU A 279 4.83 -14.37 8.20
C LEU A 279 5.51 -15.24 7.15
N ASP A 280 5.12 -16.50 7.11
CA ASP A 280 5.50 -17.40 6.03
C ASP A 280 4.65 -17.13 4.78
N PHE A 281 5.29 -17.16 3.62
CA PHE A 281 4.62 -16.88 2.35
C PHE A 281 3.47 -17.87 2.11
N ALA A 282 2.27 -17.31 1.85
CA ALA A 282 1.04 -18.05 1.57
C ALA A 282 0.58 -19.01 2.70
N VAL A 283 1.03 -18.81 3.93
CA VAL A 283 0.57 -19.57 5.10
C VAL A 283 -0.39 -18.73 5.94
N PRO A 284 -1.62 -19.21 6.20
CA PRO A 284 -2.54 -18.52 7.11
C PRO A 284 -1.94 -18.38 8.50
N THR A 285 -2.04 -17.19 9.09
CA THR A 285 -1.50 -16.90 10.41
C THR A 285 -2.59 -16.34 11.31
N GLU A 286 -2.63 -16.79 12.55
CA GLU A 286 -3.53 -16.24 13.56
C GLU A 286 -2.98 -14.90 14.07
N ILE A 287 -3.84 -13.89 14.06
CA ILE A 287 -3.60 -12.49 14.47
C ILE A 287 -4.70 -12.05 15.43
#